data_AF-A0A5I8I1W2-F1
#
_entry.id   AF-A0A5I8I1W2-F1
#
_cell.length_a   1.000
_cell.length_b   1.000
_cell.length_c   1.000
_cell.angle_alpha   90.00
_cell.angle_beta   90.00
_cell.angle_gamma   90.00
#
_symmetry.space_group_name_H-M   'P 1'
#
loop_
_entity.id
_entity.type
_entity.pdbx_description
1 polymer ?
#
loop_
_entity_poly.entity_id
_entity_poly.type
_entity_poly.pdbx_seq_one_letter_code
_entity_poly.pdbx_strand_id
1 'polypeptide(L)'
;MDEKEVNFSLSYEQLTRIAEERIRECELDSQGAKYISESSMASTLLQFWYELAITGAPMKNYEQTKALIDVDHQRLRKLIWPETDKQ
;
A
#
# COMPACT_ATOMS: atom_id res chain seq x y z
N MET A 1 -25.97 1.84 29.11
CA MET A 1 -25.26 2.71 28.16
C MET A 1 -25.26 1.94 26.86
N ASP A 2 -26.06 2.36 25.89
CA ASP A 2 -26.00 1.78 24.53
C ASP A 2 -24.68 2.28 23.93
N GLU A 3 -23.62 1.47 24.03
CA GLU A 3 -22.39 1.69 23.28
C GLU A 3 -22.72 1.46 21.80
N LYS A 4 -23.19 2.51 21.13
CA LYS A 4 -23.30 2.51 19.67
C LYS A 4 -21.94 2.10 19.12
N GLU A 5 -21.92 1.01 18.38
CA GLU A 5 -20.74 0.47 17.72
C GLU A 5 -20.03 1.59 16.94
N VAL A 6 -18.82 1.94 17.36
CA VAL A 6 -18.04 3.01 16.72
C VAL A 6 -17.26 2.38 15.57
N ASN A 7 -17.75 2.59 14.35
CA ASN A 7 -17.09 2.12 13.14
C ASN A 7 -16.12 3.18 12.61
N PHE A 8 -14.83 2.84 12.56
CA PHE A 8 -13.82 3.63 11.87
C PHE A 8 -13.68 3.12 10.43
N SER A 9 -13.68 4.04 9.48
CA SER A 9 -13.39 3.74 8.08
C SER A 9 -12.31 4.68 7.57
N LEU A 10 -11.38 4.14 6.79
CA LEU A 10 -10.42 4.92 6.04
C LEU A 10 -10.96 5.14 4.63
N SER A 11 -10.84 6.35 4.11
CA SER A 11 -10.99 6.58 2.68
C SER A 11 -9.85 5.90 1.92
N TYR A 12 -10.04 5.66 0.62
CA TYR A 12 -8.99 5.13 -0.24
C TYR A 12 -7.73 6.02 -0.21
N GLU A 13 -7.90 7.34 -0.20
CA GLU A 13 -6.80 8.30 -0.11
C GLU A 13 -6.05 8.19 1.23
N GLN A 14 -6.79 8.08 2.36
CA GLN A 14 -6.18 7.90 3.68
C GLN A 14 -5.41 6.58 3.75
N LEU A 15 -6.01 5.48 3.29
CA LEU A 15 -5.39 4.16 3.25
C LEU A 15 -4.08 4.19 2.44
N THR A 16 -4.09 4.84 1.28
CA THR A 16 -2.94 4.97 0.38
C THR A 16 -1.84 5.85 0.98
N ARG A 17 -2.21 6.99 1.57
CA ARG A 17 -1.26 7.89 2.23
C ARG A 17 -0.57 7.20 3.40
N ILE A 18 -1.32 6.48 4.24
CA ILE A 18 -0.75 5.74 5.38
C ILE A 18 0.24 4.68 4.89
N ALA A 19 -0.11 3.90 3.86
CA ALA A 19 0.80 2.91 3.30
C ALA A 19 2.08 3.56 2.74
N GLU A 20 1.97 4.68 2.03
CA GLU A 20 3.10 5.43 1.51
C GLU A 20 4.03 5.94 2.61
N GLU A 21 3.47 6.53 3.67
CA GLU A 21 4.23 7.01 4.83
C GLU A 21 4.98 5.84 5.50
N ARG A 22 4.32 4.71 5.73
CA ARG A 22 4.95 3.51 6.33
C ARG A 22 6.03 2.89 5.46
N ILE A 23 5.84 2.85 4.14
CA ILE A 23 6.87 2.35 3.22
C ILE A 23 8.11 3.26 3.26
N ARG A 24 7.91 4.58 3.34
CA ARG A 24 9.02 5.55 3.44
C ARG A 24 9.78 5.50 4.76
N GLU A 25 9.16 5.00 5.83
CA GLU A 25 9.82 4.76 7.12
C GLU A 25 10.77 3.55 7.08
N CYS A 26 10.64 2.66 6.08
CA CYS A 26 11.54 1.52 5.91
C CYS A 26 12.94 1.99 5.47
N GLU A 27 14.00 1.47 6.07
CA GLU A 27 15.38 1.87 5.79
C GLU A 27 15.94 1.20 4.52
N LEU A 28 15.38 1.57 3.36
CA LEU A 28 15.67 0.96 2.06
C LEU A 28 17.03 1.35 1.47
N ASP A 29 17.72 2.33 2.06
CA ASP A 29 19.10 2.73 1.75
C ASP A 29 20.15 1.91 2.52
N SER A 30 19.71 1.07 3.47
CA SER A 30 20.56 0.15 4.21
C SER A 30 21.19 -0.93 3.31
N GLN A 31 22.05 -1.78 3.88
CA GLN A 31 22.82 -2.78 3.14
C GLN A 31 22.71 -4.17 3.78
N GLY A 32 22.97 -5.21 2.97
CA GLY A 32 23.05 -6.60 3.43
C GLY A 32 21.75 -7.10 4.06
N ALA A 33 21.84 -7.77 5.20
CA ALA A 33 20.69 -8.37 5.88
C ALA A 33 19.62 -7.34 6.28
N LYS A 34 20.01 -6.10 6.60
CA LYS A 34 19.08 -5.03 6.96
C LYS A 34 18.21 -4.65 5.76
N TYR A 35 18.82 -4.41 4.61
CA TYR A 35 18.10 -4.12 3.36
C TYR A 35 17.08 -5.21 3.01
N ILE A 36 17.46 -6.48 3.17
CA ILE A 36 16.56 -7.61 2.91
C ILE A 36 15.35 -7.58 3.84
N SER A 37 15.54 -7.31 5.13
CA SER A 37 14.44 -7.21 6.11
C SER A 37 13.54 -6.01 5.82
N GLU A 38 14.12 -4.83 5.57
CA GLU A 38 13.38 -3.58 5.34
C GLU A 38 12.58 -3.63 4.03
N SER A 39 13.19 -4.16 2.95
CA SER A 39 12.48 -4.37 1.69
C SER A 39 11.36 -5.41 1.81
N SER A 40 11.54 -6.46 2.62
CA SER A 40 10.48 -7.43 2.92
C SER A 40 9.32 -6.79 3.70
N MET A 41 9.62 -5.95 4.69
CA MET A 41 8.60 -5.19 5.44
C MET A 41 7.83 -4.23 4.52
N ALA A 42 8.53 -3.43 3.72
CA ALA A 42 7.91 -2.52 2.75
C ALA A 42 7.02 -3.26 1.74
N SER A 43 7.47 -4.42 1.26
CA SER A 43 6.70 -5.27 0.34
C SER A 43 5.43 -5.81 0.98
N THR A 44 5.51 -6.20 2.25
CA THR A 44 4.35 -6.69 3.02
C THR A 44 3.33 -5.58 3.23
N LEU A 45 3.77 -4.36 3.54
CA LEU A 45 2.91 -3.19 3.66
C LEU A 45 2.18 -2.87 2.35
N LEU A 46 2.91 -2.90 1.22
CA LEU A 46 2.34 -2.68 -0.10
C LEU A 46 1.28 -3.74 -0.45
N GLN A 47 1.58 -5.02 -0.22
CA GLN A 47 0.67 -6.12 -0.47
C GLN A 47 -0.61 -5.98 0.38
N PHE A 48 -0.46 -5.67 1.66
CA PHE A 48 -1.59 -5.50 2.56
C PHE A 48 -2.49 -4.32 2.15
N TRP A 49 -1.89 -3.19 1.75
CA TRP A 49 -2.64 -2.07 1.18
C TRP A 49 -3.43 -2.48 -0.07
N TYR A 50 -2.83 -3.25 -1.00
CA TYR A 50 -3.48 -3.69 -2.22
C TYR A 50 -4.70 -4.57 -1.94
N GLU A 51 -4.57 -5.53 -1.02
CA GLU A 51 -5.67 -6.40 -0.59
C GLU A 51 -6.83 -5.61 0.02
N LEU A 52 -6.52 -4.65 0.91
CA LEU A 52 -7.54 -3.78 1.50
C LEU A 52 -8.23 -2.92 0.44
N ALA A 53 -7.48 -2.36 -0.51
CA ALA A 53 -8.01 -1.51 -1.57
C ALA A 53 -8.93 -2.28 -2.52
N ILE A 54 -8.53 -3.48 -2.94
CA ILE A 54 -9.34 -4.35 -3.82
C ILE A 54 -10.59 -4.83 -3.10
N THR A 55 -10.47 -5.22 -1.82
CA THR A 55 -11.62 -5.67 -1.02
C THR A 55 -12.62 -4.54 -0.79
N GLY A 56 -12.14 -3.30 -0.61
CA GLY A 56 -12.96 -2.11 -0.46
C GLY A 56 -13.52 -1.53 -1.76
N ALA A 57 -13.15 -2.06 -2.93
CA ALA A 57 -13.54 -1.49 -4.22
C ALA A 57 -15.04 -1.72 -4.52
N PRO A 58 -15.78 -0.71 -5.01
CA PRO A 58 -17.20 -0.84 -5.30
C PRO A 58 -17.44 -1.69 -6.55
N MET A 59 -18.36 -2.67 -6.47
CA MET A 59 -18.68 -3.55 -7.60
C MET A 59 -19.13 -2.81 -8.86
N LYS A 60 -19.86 -1.69 -8.72
CA LYS A 60 -20.45 -0.95 -9.84
C LYS A 60 -19.41 -0.44 -10.85
N ASN A 61 -18.23 -0.05 -10.36
CA ASN A 61 -17.13 0.50 -11.18
C ASN A 61 -15.82 -0.25 -10.88
N TYR A 62 -15.90 -1.56 -10.65
CA TYR A 62 -14.78 -2.36 -10.18
C TYR A 62 -13.57 -2.26 -11.10
N GLU A 63 -13.74 -2.43 -12.41
CA GLU A 63 -12.62 -2.36 -13.39
C GLU A 63 -11.90 -1.01 -13.37
N GLN A 64 -12.64 0.10 -13.32
CA GLN A 64 -12.06 1.44 -13.26
C GLN A 64 -11.33 1.68 -11.93
N THR A 65 -11.92 1.22 -10.83
CA THR A 65 -11.32 1.34 -9.49
C THR A 65 -10.06 0.48 -9.40
N LYS A 66 -10.11 -0.75 -9.94
CA LYS A 66 -8.97 -1.66 -10.00
C LYS A 66 -7.84 -1.06 -10.82
N ALA A 67 -8.12 -0.45 -11.97
CA ALA A 67 -7.11 0.21 -12.78
C ALA A 67 -6.40 1.35 -12.03
N LEU A 68 -7.14 2.13 -11.24
CA LEU A 68 -6.56 3.15 -10.35
C LEU A 68 -5.66 2.50 -9.28
N ILE A 69 -6.15 1.44 -8.62
CA ILE A 69 -5.39 0.70 -7.61
C ILE A 69 -4.10 0.12 -8.20
N ASP A 70 -4.15 -0.43 -9.41
CA ASP A 70 -2.98 -0.99 -10.10
C ASP A 70 -1.95 0.11 -10.41
N VAL A 71 -2.38 1.30 -10.83
CA VAL A 71 -1.50 2.45 -11.06
C VAL A 71 -0.82 2.90 -9.76
N ASP A 72 -1.58 3.03 -8.68
CA ASP A 72 -1.01 3.42 -7.38
C ASP A 72 -0.14 2.32 -6.78
N HIS A 73 -0.45 1.04 -7.01
CA HIS A 73 0.42 -0.08 -6.65
C HIS A 73 1.79 0.06 -7.32
N GLN A 74 1.83 0.35 -8.63
CA GLN A 74 3.09 0.59 -9.33
C GLN A 74 3.81 1.83 -8.80
N ARG A 75 3.10 2.91 -8.48
CA ARG A 75 3.68 4.11 -7.88
C ARG A 75 4.36 3.79 -6.54
N LEU A 76 3.69 3.07 -5.65
CA LEU A 76 4.23 2.68 -4.35
C LEU A 76 5.36 1.66 -4.47
N ARG A 77 5.26 0.71 -5.40
CA ARG A 77 6.32 -0.26 -5.69
C ARG A 77 7.65 0.42 -6.05
N LYS A 78 7.61 1.54 -6.76
CA LYS A 78 8.81 2.34 -7.11
C LYS A 78 9.51 2.95 -5.91
N LEU A 79 8.81 3.13 -4.78
CA LEU A 79 9.43 3.56 -3.52
C LEU A 79 10.33 2.44 -2.94
N ILE A 80 9.99 1.18 -3.22
CA ILE A 80 10.74 0.00 -2.76
C ILE A 80 11.87 -0.34 -3.74
N TRP A 81 11.57 -0.37 -5.04
CA TRP A 81 12.52 -0.75 -6.09
C TRP A 81 12.52 0.24 -7.27
N PRO A 82 13.18 1.40 -7.13
CA PRO A 82 13.19 2.45 -8.15
C PRO A 82 13.83 2.03 -9.48
N GLU A 83 14.69 1.01 -9.48
CA GLU A 83 15.48 0.61 -10.65
C GLU A 83 14.86 -0.49 -11.52
N THR A 84 13.78 -1.14 -11.06
CA THR A 84 13.22 -2.32 -11.75
C THR A 84 12.44 -2.03 -13.04
N ASP A 85 12.25 -0.76 -13.41
CA ASP A 85 11.61 -0.36 -14.67
C ASP A 85 12.59 -0.16 -15.85
N LYS A 86 13.91 -0.40 -15.64
CA LYS A 86 14.94 -0.29 -16.69
C LYS A 86 15.30 -1.65 -17.28
N GLN A 87 14.35 -2.33 -17.94
CA GLN A 87 14.61 -3.45 -18.84
C GLN A 87 13.94 -3.24 -20.18
#